data_AF-A0A3B9M5X6-F1
#
_entry.id   AF-A0A3B9M5X6-F1
#
_cell.length_a   1.000
_cell.length_b   1.000
_cell.length_c   1.000
_cell.angle_alpha   90.00
_cell.angle_beta   90.00
_cell.angle_gamma   90.00
#
_symmetry.space_group_name_H-M   'P 1'
#
loop_
_entity.id
_entity.type
_entity.pdbx_description
1 polymer ?
#
loop_
_entity_poly.entity_id
_entity_poly.type
_entity_poly.pdbx_seq_one_letter_code
_entity_poly.pdbx_strand_id
1 'polypeptide(L)'
;MASRVQHYRTELKKRRGEWEPYLKANSGLPGPRANLELVTAVGEEADADLLWRLSASSDEFLALCGTAGLGRLAATDPDTVLPWLKELAEDTRWRVRESVAIALQRMGHASMAQLIAQMEVWSKG
;
A
#
# COMPACT_ATOMS: atom_id res chain seq x y z
N MET A 1 -9.49 22.76 -9.30
CA MET A 1 -9.11 21.54 -10.05
C MET A 1 -9.07 20.38 -9.06
N ALA A 2 -9.66 19.23 -9.40
CA ALA A 2 -9.55 18.04 -8.53
C ALA A 2 -8.10 17.52 -8.57
N SER A 3 -7.57 17.09 -7.42
CA SER A 3 -6.24 16.47 -7.37
C SER A 3 -6.22 15.18 -8.22
N ARG A 4 -5.04 14.78 -8.71
CA ARG A 4 -4.87 13.50 -9.43
C ARG A 4 -5.37 12.31 -8.60
N VAL A 5 -5.12 12.34 -7.29
CA VAL A 5 -5.65 11.33 -6.36
C VAL A 5 -7.18 11.27 -6.40
N GLN A 6 -7.86 12.42 -6.33
CA GLN A 6 -9.33 12.45 -6.37
C GLN A 6 -9.90 11.93 -7.71
N HIS A 7 -9.21 12.21 -8.81
CA HIS A 7 -9.54 11.62 -10.11
C HIS A 7 -9.44 10.08 -10.06
N TYR A 8 -8.32 9.55 -9.58
CA TYR A 8 -8.14 8.09 -9.45
C TYR A 8 -9.19 7.45 -8.53
N ARG A 9 -9.47 8.04 -7.37
CA ARG A 9 -10.51 7.55 -6.46
C ARG A 9 -11.88 7.45 -7.15
N THR A 10 -12.22 8.46 -7.95
CA THR A 10 -13.47 8.48 -8.73
C THR A 10 -13.50 7.37 -9.78
N GLU A 11 -12.39 7.17 -10.49
CA GLU A 11 -12.26 6.12 -11.50
C GLU A 11 -12.32 4.71 -10.89
N LEU A 12 -11.71 4.49 -9.71
CA LEU A 12 -11.74 3.21 -9.01
C LEU A 12 -13.17 2.84 -8.56
N LYS A 13 -13.93 3.80 -8.02
CA LYS A 13 -15.34 3.59 -7.62
C LYS A 13 -16.23 3.16 -8.79
N LYS A 14 -16.03 3.74 -9.98
CA LYS A 14 -16.81 3.40 -11.18
C LYS A 14 -16.61 1.96 -11.64
N ARG A 15 -15.46 1.36 -11.33
CA ARG A 15 -15.05 0.03 -11.82
C ARG A 15 -15.57 -1.15 -11.00
N ARG A 16 -16.21 -0.91 -9.85
CA ARG A 16 -16.92 -1.94 -9.05
C ARG A 16 -16.13 -3.24 -8.83
N GLY A 17 -14.82 -3.15 -8.60
CA GLY A 17 -13.95 -4.30 -8.31
C GLY A 17 -13.04 -4.72 -9.47
N GLU A 18 -13.28 -4.28 -10.71
CA GLU A 18 -12.42 -4.56 -11.88
C GLU A 18 -11.22 -3.60 -11.92
N TRP A 19 -10.40 -3.62 -10.88
CA TRP A 19 -9.34 -2.63 -10.69
C TRP A 19 -8.05 -2.99 -11.43
N GLU A 20 -7.66 -4.26 -11.45
CA GLU A 20 -6.33 -4.66 -11.92
C GLU A 20 -5.96 -4.17 -13.32
N PRO A 21 -6.82 -4.27 -14.36
CA PRO A 21 -6.47 -3.76 -15.68
C PRO A 21 -6.19 -2.26 -15.66
N TYR A 22 -6.98 -1.50 -14.88
CA TYR A 22 -6.79 -0.07 -14.74
C TYR A 22 -5.53 0.28 -13.96
N LEU A 23 -5.24 -0.43 -12.88
CA LEU A 23 -4.03 -0.23 -12.07
C LEU A 23 -2.79 -0.48 -12.90
N LYS A 24 -2.73 -1.60 -13.63
CA LYS A 24 -1.60 -1.94 -14.51
C LYS A 24 -1.40 -0.90 -15.61
N ALA A 25 -2.48 -0.51 -16.30
CA ALA A 25 -2.43 0.48 -17.38
C ALA A 25 -1.97 1.89 -16.91
N ASN A 26 -2.20 2.23 -15.64
CA ASN A 26 -1.87 3.54 -15.07
C ASN A 26 -0.70 3.48 -14.08
N SER A 27 0.03 2.36 -14.04
CA SER A 27 1.06 2.09 -13.03
C SER A 27 2.30 2.99 -13.13
N GLY A 28 2.62 3.43 -14.35
CA GLY A 28 3.94 4.00 -14.65
C GLY A 28 5.05 2.94 -14.77
N LEU A 29 4.68 1.65 -14.85
CA LEU A 29 5.60 0.51 -14.97
C LEU A 29 5.40 -0.28 -16.29
N PRO A 30 6.48 -0.80 -16.91
CA PRO A 30 7.88 -0.58 -16.55
C PRO A 30 8.31 0.87 -16.85
N GLY A 31 8.90 1.54 -15.85
CA GLY A 31 9.26 2.96 -15.93
C GLY A 31 9.93 3.44 -14.64
N PRO A 32 10.60 4.61 -14.67
CA PRO A 32 11.45 5.05 -13.56
C PRO A 32 10.66 5.38 -12.28
N ARG A 33 9.35 5.65 -12.38
CA ARG A 33 8.51 6.05 -11.25
C ARG A 33 7.15 5.35 -11.29
N ALA A 34 6.77 4.74 -10.17
CA ALA A 34 5.39 4.31 -9.94
C ALA A 34 4.50 5.54 -9.80
N ASN A 35 3.23 5.36 -10.17
CA ASN A 35 2.19 6.35 -9.96
C ASN A 35 1.74 6.37 -8.49
N LEU A 36 2.45 7.10 -7.64
CA LEU A 36 2.18 7.16 -6.20
C LEU A 36 0.83 7.80 -5.87
N GLU A 37 0.29 8.67 -6.74
CA GLU A 37 -1.06 9.20 -6.59
C GLU A 37 -2.13 8.11 -6.75
N LEU A 38 -1.93 7.17 -7.68
CA LEU A 38 -2.82 6.02 -7.84
C LEU A 38 -2.71 5.04 -6.67
N VAL A 39 -1.51 4.83 -6.15
CA VAL A 39 -1.24 4.00 -4.97
C VAL A 39 -1.96 4.55 -3.75
N THR A 40 -1.86 5.88 -3.56
CA THR A 40 -2.60 6.58 -2.51
C THR A 40 -4.10 6.36 -2.70
N ALA A 41 -4.64 6.55 -3.91
CA ALA A 41 -6.05 6.34 -4.20
C ALA A 41 -6.52 4.90 -3.91
N VAL A 42 -5.75 3.88 -4.27
CA VAL A 42 -6.05 2.48 -3.93
C VAL A 42 -6.11 2.30 -2.43
N GLY A 43 -5.10 2.80 -1.72
CA GLY A 43 -5.05 2.72 -0.27
C GLY A 43 -6.11 3.54 0.46
N GLU A 44 -6.86 4.42 -0.21
CA GLU A 44 -8.03 5.13 0.34
C GLU A 44 -9.36 4.42 0.02
N GLU A 45 -9.44 3.73 -1.11
CA GLU A 45 -10.72 3.20 -1.63
C GLU A 45 -10.88 1.69 -1.50
N ALA A 46 -9.79 0.92 -1.45
CA ALA A 46 -9.85 -0.53 -1.36
C ALA A 46 -10.40 -0.95 0.01
N ASP A 47 -11.13 -2.05 0.08
CA ASP A 47 -11.42 -2.73 1.35
C ASP A 47 -10.21 -3.56 1.82
N ALA A 48 -10.31 -4.15 3.02
CA ALA A 48 -9.22 -4.92 3.61
C ALA A 48 -8.88 -6.15 2.75
N ASP A 49 -9.88 -6.90 2.29
CA ASP A 49 -9.71 -8.11 1.49
C ASP A 49 -8.95 -7.83 0.18
N LEU A 50 -9.30 -6.73 -0.50
CA LEU A 50 -8.61 -6.29 -1.70
C LEU A 50 -7.17 -5.90 -1.40
N LEU A 51 -6.90 -5.17 -0.32
CA LEU A 51 -5.53 -4.78 0.04
C LEU A 51 -4.64 -5.99 0.32
N TRP A 52 -5.13 -6.97 1.08
CA TRP A 52 -4.43 -8.22 1.33
C TRP A 52 -4.14 -8.97 0.04
N ARG A 53 -5.15 -9.17 -0.80
CA ARG A 53 -5.01 -9.85 -2.09
C ARG A 53 -4.01 -9.15 -3.02
N LEU A 54 -4.05 -7.81 -3.09
CA LEU A 54 -3.12 -7.04 -3.90
C LEU A 54 -1.69 -7.14 -3.36
N SER A 55 -1.50 -7.08 -2.03
CA SER A 55 -0.17 -7.14 -1.41
C SER A 55 0.58 -8.45 -1.69
N ALA A 56 -0.17 -9.55 -1.84
CA ALA A 56 0.37 -10.87 -2.19
C ALA A 56 0.57 -11.08 -3.71
N SER A 57 0.33 -10.07 -4.54
CA SER A 57 0.40 -10.21 -5.99
C SER A 57 1.84 -10.41 -6.48
N SER A 58 2.01 -11.24 -7.52
CA SER A 58 3.27 -11.33 -8.26
C SER A 58 3.54 -10.08 -9.12
N ASP A 59 2.50 -9.30 -9.45
CA ASP A 59 2.64 -8.03 -10.16
C ASP A 59 3.17 -6.95 -9.20
N GLU A 60 4.29 -6.33 -9.57
CA GLU A 60 5.00 -5.37 -8.71
C GLU A 60 4.14 -4.15 -8.35
N PHE A 61 3.34 -3.63 -9.30
CA PHE A 61 2.52 -2.45 -9.01
C PHE A 61 1.33 -2.80 -8.13
N LEU A 62 0.70 -3.96 -8.35
CA LEU A 62 -0.39 -4.44 -7.51
C LEU A 62 0.10 -4.71 -6.08
N ALA A 63 1.25 -5.39 -5.94
CA ALA A 63 1.90 -5.62 -4.65
C ALA A 63 2.19 -4.32 -3.91
N LEU A 64 2.75 -3.33 -4.61
CA LEU A 64 2.99 -2.00 -4.06
C LEU A 64 1.68 -1.33 -3.60
N CYS A 65 0.61 -1.41 -4.40
CA CYS A 65 -0.69 -0.82 -4.05
C CYS A 65 -1.30 -1.44 -2.79
N GLY A 66 -1.32 -2.78 -2.73
CA GLY A 66 -1.86 -3.49 -1.57
C GLY A 66 -1.08 -3.19 -0.31
N THR A 67 0.25 -3.36 -0.37
CA THR A 67 1.16 -3.20 0.77
C THR A 67 1.11 -1.78 1.34
N ALA A 68 1.19 -0.74 0.49
CA ALA A 68 1.06 0.66 0.95
C ALA A 68 -0.33 0.94 1.56
N GLY A 69 -1.37 0.26 1.07
CA GLY A 69 -2.72 0.34 1.62
C GLY A 69 -2.87 -0.32 2.99
N LEU A 70 -2.17 -1.43 3.25
CA LEU A 70 -2.19 -2.13 4.53
C LEU A 70 -1.76 -1.22 5.70
N GLY A 71 -0.93 -0.20 5.46
CA GLY A 71 -0.57 0.79 6.48
C GLY A 71 -1.77 1.49 7.14
N ARG A 72 -2.92 1.56 6.46
CA ARG A 72 -4.16 2.05 7.05
C ARG A 72 -4.77 1.06 8.05
N LEU A 73 -4.65 -0.24 7.78
CA LEU A 73 -5.14 -1.31 8.66
C LEU A 73 -4.23 -1.47 9.90
N ALA A 74 -2.93 -1.18 9.75
CA ALA A 74 -1.95 -1.28 10.84
C ALA A 74 -2.28 -0.39 12.05
N ALA A 75 -3.06 0.68 11.86
CA ALA A 75 -3.51 1.53 12.98
C ALA A 75 -4.51 0.81 13.89
N THR A 76 -5.36 -0.07 13.34
CA THR A 76 -6.42 -0.77 14.08
C THR A 76 -6.08 -2.22 14.38
N ASP A 77 -5.24 -2.85 13.55
CA ASP A 77 -4.85 -4.25 13.65
C ASP A 77 -3.36 -4.42 13.33
N PRO A 78 -2.47 -3.86 14.17
CA PRO A 78 -1.03 -3.94 13.96
C PRO A 78 -0.50 -5.37 14.04
N ASP A 79 -1.08 -6.21 14.91
CA ASP A 79 -0.59 -7.56 15.16
C ASP A 79 -0.76 -8.48 13.95
N THR A 80 -1.79 -8.26 13.14
CA THR A 80 -1.98 -8.98 11.87
C THR A 80 -1.15 -8.37 10.74
N VAL A 81 -1.07 -7.03 10.66
CA VAL A 81 -0.46 -6.35 9.51
C VAL A 81 1.07 -6.34 9.57
N LEU A 82 1.66 -6.09 10.74
CA LEU A 82 3.11 -5.87 10.87
C LEU A 82 3.95 -7.11 10.53
N PRO A 83 3.58 -8.35 10.91
CA PRO A 83 4.32 -9.53 10.48
C PRO A 83 4.40 -9.65 8.96
N TRP A 84 3.29 -9.39 8.25
CA TRP A 84 3.27 -9.41 6.80
C TRP A 84 4.10 -8.29 6.17
N LEU A 85 4.01 -7.06 6.71
CA LEU A 85 4.88 -5.97 6.27
C LEU A 85 6.36 -6.29 6.49
N LYS A 86 6.68 -7.08 7.52
CA LYS A 86 8.04 -7.54 7.81
C LYS A 86 8.55 -8.54 6.78
N GLU A 87 7.73 -9.51 6.38
CA GLU A 87 8.05 -10.41 5.27
C GLU A 87 8.28 -9.63 3.96
N LEU A 88 7.40 -8.67 3.66
CA LEU A 88 7.52 -7.84 2.44
C LEU A 88 8.70 -6.85 2.48
N ALA A 89 9.23 -6.53 3.66
CA ALA A 89 10.45 -5.73 3.78
C ALA A 89 11.69 -6.46 3.23
N GLU A 90 11.61 -7.78 3.10
CA GLU A 90 12.65 -8.63 2.51
C GLU A 90 12.36 -9.01 1.04
N ASP A 91 11.26 -8.51 0.45
CA ASP A 91 10.88 -8.82 -0.93
C ASP A 91 11.98 -8.43 -1.93
N THR A 92 12.20 -9.24 -2.96
CA THR A 92 13.23 -9.01 -3.97
C THR A 92 12.97 -7.73 -4.79
N ARG A 93 11.70 -7.34 -4.96
CA ARG A 93 11.24 -6.18 -5.70
C ARG A 93 11.39 -4.92 -4.86
N TRP A 94 12.20 -3.99 -5.33
CA TRP A 94 12.49 -2.76 -4.57
C TRP A 94 11.24 -1.92 -4.29
N ARG A 95 10.27 -1.91 -5.22
CA ARG A 95 9.00 -1.18 -5.08
C ARG A 95 8.12 -1.75 -3.97
N VAL A 96 8.17 -3.07 -3.75
CA VAL A 96 7.47 -3.68 -2.63
C VAL A 96 8.11 -3.25 -1.31
N ARG A 97 9.44 -3.26 -1.21
CA ARG A 97 10.13 -2.74 -0.01
C ARG A 97 9.85 -1.26 0.24
N GLU A 98 9.81 -0.43 -0.81
CA GLU A 98 9.40 0.98 -0.71
C GLU A 98 7.97 1.12 -0.16
N SER A 99 7.06 0.26 -0.61
CA SER A 99 5.67 0.29 -0.17
C SER A 99 5.49 -0.05 1.31
N VAL A 100 6.37 -0.87 1.90
CA VAL A 100 6.43 -1.08 3.35
C VAL A 100 6.75 0.22 4.07
N ALA A 101 7.72 1.00 3.59
CA ALA A 101 8.02 2.30 4.17
C ALA A 101 6.83 3.27 4.07
N ILE A 102 6.09 3.27 2.95
CA ILE A 102 4.86 4.06 2.78
C ILE A 102 3.78 3.61 3.78
N ALA A 103 3.61 2.30 3.97
CA ALA A 103 2.65 1.76 4.93
C ALA A 103 2.97 2.19 6.37
N LEU A 104 4.24 2.12 6.77
CA LEU A 104 4.71 2.56 8.08
C LEU A 104 4.59 4.09 8.27
N GLN A 105 4.85 4.88 7.22
CA GLN A 105 4.60 6.33 7.26
C GLN A 105 3.12 6.63 7.53
N ARG A 106 2.20 5.90 6.89
CA ARG A 106 0.76 6.03 7.14
C ARG A 106 0.38 5.68 8.58
N MET A 107 0.95 4.60 9.12
CA MET A 107 0.79 4.26 10.53
C MET A 107 1.30 5.39 11.44
N GLY A 108 2.47 5.96 11.15
CA GLY A 108 3.04 7.08 11.90
C GLY A 108 2.21 8.36 11.85
N HIS A 109 1.55 8.64 10.72
CA HIS A 109 0.59 9.74 10.63
C HIS A 109 -0.65 9.54 11.50
N ALA A 110 -1.10 8.29 11.67
CA ALA A 110 -2.21 7.97 12.57
C ALA A 110 -1.77 7.99 14.04
N SER A 111 -0.60 7.41 14.36
CA SER A 111 -0.02 7.40 15.70
C SER A 111 1.49 7.18 15.65
N MET A 112 2.26 8.26 15.78
CA MET A 112 3.72 8.19 15.84
C MET A 112 4.21 7.38 17.05
N ALA A 113 3.53 7.48 18.19
CA ALA A 113 3.87 6.72 19.39
C ALA A 113 3.75 5.20 19.17
N GLN A 114 2.67 4.76 18.50
CA GLN A 114 2.47 3.35 18.17
C GLN A 114 3.51 2.87 17.14
N LEU A 115 3.82 3.69 16.12
CA LEU A 115 4.86 3.36 15.15
C LEU A 115 6.20 3.14 15.86
N ILE A 116 6.63 4.07 16.71
CA ILE A 116 7.92 3.97 17.42
C ILE A 116 7.98 2.69 18.27
N ALA A 117 6.94 2.41 19.06
CA ALA A 117 6.88 1.20 19.88
C ALA A 117 7.04 -0.09 19.05
N GLN A 118 6.41 -0.14 17.88
CA GLN A 118 6.50 -1.29 16.99
C GLN A 118 7.86 -1.40 16.29
N MET A 119 8.47 -0.27 15.91
CA MET A 119 9.82 -0.26 15.32
C MET A 119 10.90 -0.68 16.33
N GLU A 120 10.73 -0.36 17.62
CA GLU A 120 11.61 -0.86 18.69
C GLU A 120 11.57 -2.38 18.81
N VAL A 121 10.40 -3.01 18.63
CA VAL A 121 10.27 -4.47 18.59
C VAL A 121 10.90 -5.02 17.32
N TRP A 122 10.55 -4.45 16.15
CA TRP A 122 11.03 -4.91 14.85
C TRP A 122 12.55 -4.90 14.75
N SER A 123 13.20 -3.84 15.23
CA SER A 123 14.66 -3.67 15.16
C SER A 123 15.47 -4.74 15.90
N LYS A 124 14.84 -5.55 16.77
CA LYS A 124 15.52 -6.55 17.60
C LYS A 124 15.64 -7.93 16.95
N GLY A 125 15.07 -8.13 15.76
CA GLY A 125 15.06 -9.43 15.07
C GLY A 125 13.81 -10.21 15.37
#